data_AF-A0A1M6K0C0-F1
#
_entry.id   AF-A0A1M6K0C0-F1
#
_cell.length_a   1.000
_cell.length_b   1.000
_cell.length_c   1.000
_cell.angle_alpha   90.00
_cell.angle_beta   90.00
_cell.angle_gamma   90.00
#
_symmetry.space_group_name_H-M   'P 1'
#
loop_
_entity.id
_entity.type
_entity.pdbx_description
1 polymer ?
#
loop_
_entity_poly.entity_id
_entity_poly.type
_entity_poly.pdbx_seq_one_letter_code
_entity_poly.pdbx_strand_id
1 'polypeptide(L)'
;MTQGIIIYIGSDKVFHETGTYSFDMYPNDYKGHGDEIIAFFKYSRNWTEDLFYDFVKGFHCKYFKDMDYDYEDTMIFGYKPDMSYDIQNNWIDYIYIVNNSGEDLQCKTEKGIEYIPNDSIVIISFHNIEKIINHSADGIEYEFNDEDCSNAIDALDFYSRMFIGQYNMIDRNLCMLINDYYEFNYLEFTRRHLYTAARSILFKDTDIANWELNGSLGIFSKDTDIRAKNAYDIQQYLRYSAAWCRNPEGGHTVDFRPPLLSGNLGETNCSSEIIDGAVITNAMLKGKQVKIVLQAIKIYIMLLNIDLVGIFNEYTDNKLVIEIISLIEKLCPQSMKDDNRDKKVKQLQKLYEKILYA
;
A
#
# COMPACT_ATOMS: atom_id res chain seq x y z
N MET A 1 20.86 -19.81 16.74
CA MET A 1 20.39 -19.14 15.53
C MET A 1 19.48 -20.13 14.86
N THR A 2 18.20 -19.82 14.84
CA THR A 2 17.20 -20.69 14.21
C THR A 2 17.20 -20.47 12.69
N GLN A 3 16.57 -21.37 11.96
CA GLN A 3 16.27 -21.22 10.56
C GLN A 3 14.77 -21.04 10.35
N GLY A 4 14.39 -20.19 9.40
CA GLY A 4 12.99 -20.04 9.05
C GLY A 4 12.74 -19.76 7.57
N ILE A 5 11.54 -20.10 7.13
CA ILE A 5 11.03 -19.77 5.79
C ILE A 5 9.62 -19.20 5.91
N ILE A 6 9.22 -18.44 4.90
CA ILE A 6 7.88 -17.90 4.76
C ILE A 6 7.29 -18.45 3.47
N ILE A 7 6.07 -18.95 3.54
CA ILE A 7 5.35 -19.54 2.43
C ILE A 7 4.04 -18.79 2.28
N TYR A 8 3.78 -18.26 1.09
CA TYR A 8 2.49 -17.71 0.71
C TYR A 8 1.84 -18.63 -0.31
N ILE A 9 0.55 -18.93 -0.13
CA ILE A 9 -0.24 -19.72 -1.07
C ILE A 9 -1.40 -18.87 -1.55
N GLY A 10 -1.37 -18.52 -2.84
CA GLY A 10 -2.38 -17.67 -3.47
C GLY A 10 -3.62 -18.43 -3.92
N SER A 11 -4.67 -17.68 -4.29
CA SER A 11 -5.96 -18.22 -4.77
C SER A 11 -5.86 -19.02 -6.07
N ASP A 12 -4.76 -18.88 -6.80
CA ASP A 12 -4.40 -19.65 -7.99
C ASP A 12 -3.73 -20.99 -7.64
N LYS A 13 -3.55 -21.30 -6.35
CA LYS A 13 -2.87 -22.48 -5.80
C LYS A 13 -1.37 -22.54 -6.16
N VAL A 14 -0.80 -21.39 -6.52
CA VAL A 14 0.65 -21.22 -6.61
C VAL A 14 1.17 -20.92 -5.21
N PHE A 15 2.25 -21.60 -4.83
CA PHE A 15 2.97 -21.29 -3.60
C PHE A 15 4.26 -20.54 -3.94
N HIS A 16 4.56 -19.57 -3.09
CA HIS A 16 5.76 -18.73 -3.13
C HIS A 16 6.49 -18.96 -1.81
N GLU A 17 7.67 -19.52 -1.86
CA GLU A 17 8.48 -19.86 -0.69
C GLU A 17 9.77 -19.05 -0.70
N THR A 18 10.10 -18.44 0.44
CA THR A 18 11.37 -17.72 0.59
C THR A 18 12.53 -18.69 0.74
N GLY A 19 13.74 -18.23 0.40
CA GLY A 19 14.97 -18.88 0.84
C GLY A 19 15.05 -18.97 2.37
N THR A 20 15.93 -19.83 2.87
CA THR A 20 16.13 -20.03 4.31
C THR A 20 16.76 -18.81 4.96
N TYR A 21 16.04 -18.19 5.90
CA TYR A 21 16.58 -17.20 6.80
C TYR A 21 17.29 -17.88 7.97
N SER A 22 18.61 -17.70 8.06
CA SER A 22 19.38 -18.12 9.24
C SER A 22 19.42 -16.99 10.27
N PHE A 23 18.30 -16.76 10.96
CA PHE A 23 18.21 -15.83 12.09
C PHE A 23 17.12 -16.29 13.07
N ASP A 24 17.07 -15.66 14.24
CA ASP A 24 16.07 -15.89 15.29
C ASP A 24 14.62 -15.64 14.79
N MET A 25 14.01 -16.65 14.20
CA MET A 25 12.71 -16.62 13.49
C MET A 25 11.56 -17.10 14.37
N TYR A 26 11.76 -17.30 15.67
CA TYR A 26 10.71 -17.69 16.60
C TYR A 26 9.73 -16.52 16.88
N PRO A 27 8.45 -16.81 17.16
CA PRO A 27 7.47 -15.81 17.61
C PRO A 27 7.61 -15.54 19.13
N ASN A 28 7.53 -14.28 19.54
CA ASN A 28 7.46 -13.77 20.91
C ASN A 28 8.65 -13.90 21.90
N ASP A 29 8.87 -12.80 22.61
CA ASP A 29 9.66 -12.51 23.84
C ASP A 29 11.20 -12.61 23.84
N TYR A 30 11.85 -13.35 22.94
CA TYR A 30 13.32 -13.52 23.00
C TYR A 30 14.14 -12.66 22.01
N LYS A 31 13.51 -11.69 21.33
CA LYS A 31 14.06 -10.82 20.25
C LYS A 31 14.09 -11.44 18.84
N GLY A 32 13.22 -12.40 18.57
CA GLY A 32 13.06 -12.98 17.24
C GLY A 32 12.30 -12.06 16.28
N HIS A 33 12.25 -12.44 15.01
CA HIS A 33 11.59 -11.69 13.93
C HIS A 33 10.26 -12.31 13.47
N GLY A 34 9.83 -13.39 14.11
CA GLY A 34 8.55 -14.05 13.82
C GLY A 34 7.33 -13.16 14.02
N ASP A 35 7.37 -12.29 15.01
CA ASP A 35 6.25 -11.39 15.32
C ASP A 35 5.98 -10.39 14.20
N GLU A 36 7.00 -9.97 13.45
CA GLU A 36 6.84 -9.06 12.31
C GLU A 36 6.08 -9.73 11.15
N ILE A 37 6.32 -11.02 10.93
CA ILE A 37 5.62 -11.81 9.92
C ILE A 37 4.14 -11.97 10.32
N ILE A 38 3.90 -12.29 11.59
CA ILE A 38 2.54 -12.42 12.14
C ILE A 38 1.80 -11.08 12.10
N ALA A 39 2.48 -10.01 12.48
CA ALA A 39 1.95 -8.67 12.48
C ALA A 39 1.55 -8.29 11.06
N PHE A 40 2.49 -8.39 10.11
CA PHE A 40 2.20 -8.17 8.70
C PHE A 40 1.04 -9.03 8.23
N PHE A 41 0.98 -10.31 8.61
CA PHE A 41 -0.15 -11.16 8.29
C PHE A 41 -1.47 -10.56 8.72
N LYS A 42 -1.61 -10.20 10.00
CA LYS A 42 -2.85 -9.64 10.52
C LYS A 42 -3.27 -8.36 9.78
N TYR A 43 -2.31 -7.53 9.36
CA TYR A 43 -2.58 -6.24 8.69
C TYR A 43 -3.11 -6.40 7.28
N SER A 44 -2.55 -7.32 6.50
CA SER A 44 -2.87 -7.46 5.09
C SER A 44 -3.99 -8.49 4.87
N ARG A 45 -5.25 -8.19 5.24
CA ARG A 45 -6.46 -9.04 4.98
C ARG A 45 -6.65 -9.63 3.57
N ASN A 46 -5.83 -9.23 2.60
CA ASN A 46 -5.80 -9.83 1.28
C ASN A 46 -4.34 -9.91 0.88
N TRP A 47 -3.59 -10.87 1.43
CA TRP A 47 -2.28 -11.20 0.91
C TRP A 47 -2.44 -11.47 -0.58
N THR A 48 -1.91 -10.58 -1.39
CA THR A 48 -1.69 -10.82 -2.81
C THR A 48 -0.24 -11.23 -2.96
N GLU A 49 0.06 -11.88 -4.08
CA GLU A 49 1.43 -12.17 -4.47
C GLU A 49 2.31 -10.90 -4.37
N ASP A 50 1.87 -9.77 -4.94
CA ASP A 50 2.61 -8.50 -4.83
C ASP A 50 2.89 -8.04 -3.39
N LEU A 51 1.91 -8.21 -2.49
CA LEU A 51 2.06 -7.79 -1.09
C LEU A 51 3.03 -8.70 -0.35
N PHE A 52 3.01 -9.99 -0.68
CA PHE A 52 3.99 -10.93 -0.18
C PHE A 52 5.40 -10.53 -0.64
N TYR A 53 5.58 -10.24 -1.93
CA TYR A 53 6.88 -9.79 -2.45
C TYR A 53 7.36 -8.51 -1.79
N ASP A 54 6.50 -7.48 -1.69
CA ASP A 54 6.84 -6.21 -1.06
C ASP A 54 7.25 -6.40 0.40
N PHE A 55 6.52 -7.25 1.13
CA PHE A 55 6.86 -7.60 2.51
C PHE A 55 8.19 -8.30 2.60
N VAL A 56 8.41 -9.36 1.83
CA VAL A 56 9.63 -10.13 1.99
C VAL A 56 10.86 -9.33 1.55
N LYS A 57 10.75 -8.51 0.49
CA LYS A 57 11.80 -7.57 0.11
C LYS A 57 12.13 -6.61 1.25
N GLY A 58 11.11 -6.00 1.87
CA GLY A 58 11.29 -5.11 3.02
C GLY A 58 11.93 -5.81 4.22
N PHE A 59 11.42 -6.99 4.56
CA PHE A 59 11.92 -7.84 5.64
C PHE A 59 13.39 -8.22 5.40
N HIS A 60 13.72 -8.63 4.17
CA HIS A 60 15.09 -8.98 3.81
C HIS A 60 16.04 -7.77 3.92
N CYS A 61 15.72 -6.64 3.29
CA CYS A 61 16.56 -5.45 3.33
C CYS A 61 16.81 -4.96 4.76
N LYS A 62 15.78 -5.04 5.63
CA LYS A 62 15.86 -4.62 7.02
C LYS A 62 16.86 -5.44 7.84
N TYR A 63 16.90 -6.75 7.63
CA TYR A 63 17.69 -7.66 8.46
C TYR A 63 19.01 -8.14 7.84
N PHE A 64 19.11 -8.19 6.51
CA PHE A 64 20.28 -8.75 5.81
C PHE A 64 21.21 -7.69 5.23
N LYS A 65 20.81 -6.41 5.15
CA LYS A 65 21.63 -5.26 4.71
C LYS A 65 22.30 -5.37 3.33
N ASP A 66 22.09 -6.45 2.59
CA ASP A 66 22.54 -6.59 1.22
C ASP A 66 21.52 -5.90 0.29
N MET A 67 21.90 -4.73 -0.23
CA MET A 67 21.07 -3.96 -1.17
C MET A 67 21.15 -4.46 -2.62
N ASP A 68 22.10 -5.34 -2.94
CA ASP A 68 22.27 -5.98 -4.26
C ASP A 68 21.64 -7.38 -4.34
N TYR A 69 20.78 -7.74 -3.38
CA TYR A 69 20.15 -9.05 -3.35
C TYR A 69 19.04 -9.14 -4.40
N ASP A 70 19.29 -9.88 -5.48
CA ASP A 70 18.27 -10.21 -6.47
C ASP A 70 17.30 -11.24 -5.87
N TYR A 71 16.24 -10.72 -5.26
CA TYR A 71 15.34 -11.50 -4.43
C TYR A 71 14.54 -12.55 -5.25
N GLU A 72 14.35 -12.33 -6.56
CA GLU A 72 13.73 -13.31 -7.47
C GLU A 72 14.49 -14.63 -7.50
N ASP A 73 15.82 -14.63 -7.32
CA ASP A 73 16.65 -15.84 -7.31
C ASP A 73 16.50 -16.69 -6.04
N THR A 74 15.79 -16.19 -5.02
CA THR A 74 15.63 -16.85 -3.72
C THR A 74 14.21 -17.26 -3.41
N MET A 75 13.28 -16.95 -4.30
CA MET A 75 11.92 -17.43 -4.25
C MET A 75 11.83 -18.78 -4.97
N ILE A 76 11.33 -19.79 -4.26
CA ILE A 76 10.98 -21.08 -4.84
C ILE A 76 9.52 -21.01 -5.24
N PHE A 77 9.26 -21.31 -6.51
CA PHE A 77 7.92 -21.34 -7.08
C PHE A 77 7.48 -22.78 -7.30
N GLY A 78 6.21 -23.06 -7.01
CA GLY A 78 5.61 -24.29 -7.46
C GLY A 78 4.09 -24.27 -7.45
N TYR A 79 3.53 -25.22 -8.19
CA TYR A 79 2.08 -25.43 -8.28
C TYR A 79 1.69 -26.65 -7.45
N LYS A 80 0.75 -26.49 -6.51
CA LYS A 80 0.25 -27.58 -5.65
C LYS A 80 -1.26 -27.75 -5.79
N PRO A 81 -1.73 -28.54 -6.78
CA PRO A 81 -3.15 -28.71 -7.03
C PRO A 81 -3.88 -29.47 -5.93
N ASP A 82 -3.16 -30.30 -5.17
CA ASP A 82 -3.71 -31.15 -4.11
C ASP A 82 -3.83 -30.45 -2.76
N MET A 83 -3.40 -29.18 -2.67
CA MET A 83 -3.41 -28.37 -1.45
C MET A 83 -2.84 -29.13 -0.26
N SER A 84 -1.72 -29.84 -0.48
CA SER A 84 -1.04 -30.58 0.57
C SER A 84 0.40 -30.09 0.79
N TYR A 85 0.80 -29.89 2.04
CA TYR A 85 2.17 -29.55 2.42
C TYR A 85 2.70 -30.59 3.40
N ASP A 86 3.87 -31.13 3.12
CA ASP A 86 4.50 -32.18 3.92
C ASP A 86 5.69 -31.59 4.67
N ILE A 87 5.53 -31.40 5.98
CA ILE A 87 6.58 -30.88 6.84
C ILE A 87 7.40 -31.98 7.50
N GLN A 88 7.05 -33.26 7.36
CA GLN A 88 7.70 -34.35 8.11
C GLN A 88 9.19 -34.54 7.79
N ASN A 89 9.62 -34.06 6.63
CA ASN A 89 11.02 -34.15 6.18
C ASN A 89 11.70 -32.77 6.12
N ASN A 90 11.12 -31.73 6.72
CA ASN A 90 11.62 -30.37 6.61
C ASN A 90 12.56 -30.01 7.77
N TRP A 91 13.82 -29.69 7.48
CA TRP A 91 14.85 -29.46 8.50
C TRP A 91 14.83 -28.04 9.07
N ILE A 92 13.84 -27.23 8.70
CA ILE A 92 13.70 -25.83 9.10
C ILE A 92 13.04 -25.72 10.47
N ASP A 93 13.61 -24.90 11.35
CA ASP A 93 13.12 -24.74 12.73
C ASP A 93 11.74 -24.07 12.77
N TYR A 94 11.51 -23.06 11.91
CA TYR A 94 10.25 -22.30 11.86
C TYR A 94 9.71 -22.12 10.43
N ILE A 95 8.44 -22.48 10.20
CA ILE A 95 7.76 -22.27 8.92
C ILE A 95 6.53 -21.41 9.16
N TYR A 96 6.43 -20.32 8.42
CA TYR A 96 5.27 -19.43 8.40
C TYR A 96 4.48 -19.68 7.12
N ILE A 97 3.31 -20.30 7.19
CA ILE A 97 2.50 -20.56 5.99
C ILE A 97 1.27 -19.65 6.03
N VAL A 98 1.20 -18.73 5.07
CA VAL A 98 0.03 -17.90 4.79
C VAL A 98 -0.83 -18.59 3.75
N ASN A 99 -2.00 -19.08 4.17
CA ASN A 99 -2.97 -19.71 3.30
C ASN A 99 -4.03 -18.71 2.85
N ASN A 100 -3.93 -18.24 1.60
CA ASN A 100 -4.96 -17.44 0.94
C ASN A 100 -5.46 -18.12 -0.35
N SER A 101 -5.51 -19.46 -0.34
CA SER A 101 -5.82 -20.27 -1.51
C SER A 101 -7.30 -20.35 -1.87
N GLY A 102 -8.18 -19.87 -0.99
CA GLY A 102 -9.62 -20.08 -1.07
C GLY A 102 -10.09 -21.42 -0.49
N GLU A 103 -9.18 -22.30 -0.06
CA GLU A 103 -9.48 -23.62 0.48
C GLU A 103 -8.60 -23.93 1.71
N ASP A 104 -9.00 -24.91 2.52
CA ASP A 104 -8.18 -25.38 3.64
C ASP A 104 -7.00 -26.21 3.13
N LEU A 105 -5.79 -25.91 3.61
CA LEU A 105 -4.58 -26.61 3.24
C LEU A 105 -4.36 -27.82 4.16
N GLN A 106 -4.11 -29.00 3.58
CA GLN A 106 -3.73 -30.19 4.33
C GLN A 106 -2.24 -30.15 4.67
N CYS A 107 -1.89 -30.23 5.94
CA CYS A 107 -0.51 -30.26 6.41
C CYS A 107 -0.20 -31.62 7.05
N LYS A 108 0.78 -32.34 6.51
CA LYS A 108 1.28 -33.58 7.12
C LYS A 108 2.33 -33.23 8.18
N THR A 109 1.95 -33.31 9.44
CA THR A 109 2.78 -33.06 10.62
C THR A 109 3.26 -34.39 11.22
N GLU A 110 4.15 -34.34 12.21
CA GLU A 110 4.53 -35.56 12.97
C GLU A 110 3.33 -36.24 13.66
N LYS A 111 2.27 -35.49 13.93
CA LYS A 111 1.05 -35.98 14.61
C LYS A 111 0.01 -36.55 13.63
N GLY A 112 0.21 -36.40 12.32
CA GLY A 112 -0.70 -36.86 11.28
C GLY A 112 -1.07 -35.74 10.31
N ILE A 113 -2.30 -35.77 9.79
CA ILE A 113 -2.80 -34.72 8.89
C ILE A 113 -3.56 -33.69 9.73
N GLU A 114 -3.11 -32.45 9.67
CA GLU A 114 -3.77 -31.28 10.24
C GLU A 114 -4.25 -30.35 9.11
N TYR A 115 -5.22 -29.48 9.38
CA TYR A 115 -5.79 -28.57 8.40
C TYR A 115 -5.48 -27.13 8.77
N ILE A 116 -4.95 -26.37 7.82
CA ILE A 116 -4.67 -24.95 7.93
C ILE A 116 -5.81 -24.20 7.22
N PRO A 117 -6.66 -23.48 7.95
CA PRO A 117 -7.80 -22.78 7.36
C PRO A 117 -7.39 -21.81 6.25
N ASN A 118 -8.26 -21.59 5.27
CA ASN A 118 -8.11 -20.42 4.41
C ASN A 118 -8.16 -19.12 5.23
N ASP A 119 -7.50 -18.06 4.74
CA ASP A 119 -7.44 -16.73 5.38
C ASP A 119 -6.73 -16.78 6.75
N SER A 120 -5.68 -17.61 6.84
CA SER A 120 -4.91 -17.83 8.06
C SER A 120 -3.40 -17.84 7.80
N ILE A 121 -2.63 -17.53 8.84
CA ILE A 121 -1.22 -17.88 8.95
C ILE A 121 -1.06 -18.98 10.00
N VAL A 122 -0.28 -19.99 9.66
CA VAL A 122 0.17 -20.99 10.62
C VAL A 122 1.65 -20.81 10.92
N ILE A 123 2.00 -21.02 12.17
CA ILE A 123 3.38 -21.10 12.65
C ILE A 123 3.65 -22.55 12.98
N ILE A 124 4.67 -23.09 12.34
CA ILE A 124 5.13 -24.46 12.54
C ILE A 124 6.51 -24.37 13.14
N SER A 125 6.74 -25.08 14.25
CA SER A 125 8.06 -25.23 14.85
C SER A 125 8.43 -26.71 14.95
N PHE A 126 9.63 -27.08 14.49
CA PHE A 126 10.16 -28.46 14.53
C PHE A 126 9.09 -29.51 14.17
N HIS A 127 8.49 -29.36 12.97
CA HIS A 127 7.43 -30.22 12.42
C HIS A 127 6.06 -30.21 13.12
N ASN A 128 5.82 -29.31 14.06
CA ASN A 128 4.57 -29.21 14.80
C ASN A 128 3.89 -27.87 14.54
N ILE A 129 2.58 -27.88 14.28
CA ILE A 129 1.78 -26.66 14.28
C ILE A 129 1.74 -26.12 15.71
N GLU A 130 2.32 -24.95 15.93
CA GLU A 130 2.29 -24.27 17.23
C GLU A 130 1.08 -23.35 17.34
N LYS A 131 0.76 -22.65 16.26
CA LYS A 131 -0.26 -21.61 16.28
C LYS A 131 -0.90 -21.43 14.92
N ILE A 132 -2.21 -21.30 14.91
CA ILE A 132 -2.99 -20.86 13.75
C ILE A 132 -3.61 -19.51 14.10
N ILE A 133 -3.41 -18.53 13.24
CA ILE A 133 -3.93 -17.17 13.40
C ILE A 133 -4.79 -16.88 12.19
N ASN A 134 -6.09 -16.71 12.40
CA ASN A 134 -7.01 -16.27 11.37
C ASN A 134 -7.03 -14.75 11.32
N HIS A 135 -7.39 -14.18 10.16
CA HIS A 135 -7.72 -12.76 10.11
C HIS A 135 -8.87 -12.43 11.09
N SER A 136 -8.70 -11.40 11.92
CA SER A 136 -9.81 -10.86 12.71
C SER A 136 -10.85 -10.27 11.78
N ALA A 137 -12.14 -10.48 12.09
CA ALA A 137 -13.28 -9.83 11.44
C ALA A 137 -13.24 -8.28 11.62
N ASP A 138 -12.52 -7.84 12.65
CA ASP A 138 -12.38 -6.46 13.06
C ASP A 138 -11.09 -5.88 12.45
N GLY A 139 -11.14 -4.63 11.98
CA GLY A 139 -9.97 -3.95 11.40
C GLY A 139 -8.82 -3.79 12.42
N ILE A 140 -7.73 -3.17 12.00
CA ILE A 140 -6.69 -2.70 12.92
C ILE A 140 -6.92 -1.22 13.20
N GLU A 141 -6.82 -0.86 14.47
CA GLU A 141 -6.85 0.53 14.90
C GLU A 141 -5.47 1.17 14.70
N TYR A 142 -5.44 2.23 13.90
CA TYR A 142 -4.25 3.03 13.65
C TYR A 142 -4.43 4.41 14.27
N GLU A 143 -3.49 4.78 15.14
CA GLU A 143 -3.41 6.13 15.69
C GLU A 143 -2.63 7.03 14.72
N PHE A 144 -3.24 8.13 14.25
CA PHE A 144 -2.60 9.15 13.44
C PHE A 144 -2.49 10.44 14.26
N ASN A 145 -1.26 10.94 14.47
CA ASN A 145 -1.10 12.31 14.93
C ASN A 145 -1.50 13.29 13.81
N ASP A 146 -1.55 14.60 14.12
CA ASP A 146 -1.90 15.64 13.16
C ASP A 146 -1.12 15.58 11.83
N GLU A 147 0.18 15.32 11.92
CA GLU A 147 1.07 15.26 10.76
C GLU A 147 0.84 13.98 9.94
N ASP A 148 0.73 12.83 10.59
CA ASP A 148 0.40 11.54 9.97
C ASP A 148 -0.95 11.60 9.25
N CYS A 149 -1.96 12.19 9.90
CA CYS A 149 -3.31 12.34 9.36
C CYS A 149 -3.29 13.27 8.12
N SER A 150 -2.60 14.40 8.20
CA SER A 150 -2.43 15.30 7.04
C SER A 150 -1.69 14.62 5.89
N ASN A 151 -0.63 13.87 6.19
CA ASN A 151 0.15 13.12 5.19
C ASN A 151 -0.70 12.05 4.49
N ALA A 152 -1.50 11.29 5.24
CA ALA A 152 -2.41 10.30 4.68
C ALA A 152 -3.49 10.95 3.81
N ILE A 153 -4.08 12.07 4.25
CA ILE A 153 -5.08 12.82 3.48
C ILE A 153 -4.49 13.34 2.16
N ASP A 154 -3.30 13.94 2.19
CA ASP A 154 -2.62 14.46 0.98
C ASP A 154 -2.35 13.32 -0.01
N ALA A 155 -1.84 12.19 0.48
CA ALA A 155 -1.52 11.03 -0.34
C ALA A 155 -2.77 10.41 -0.97
N LEU A 156 -3.84 10.22 -0.20
CA LEU A 156 -5.12 9.67 -0.68
C LEU A 156 -5.80 10.61 -1.68
N ASP A 157 -5.74 11.92 -1.46
CA ASP A 157 -6.26 12.93 -2.40
C ASP A 157 -5.52 12.84 -3.74
N PHE A 158 -4.18 12.83 -3.70
CA PHE A 158 -3.36 12.72 -4.90
C PHE A 158 -3.63 11.41 -5.66
N TYR A 159 -3.64 10.29 -4.94
CA TYR A 159 -3.95 8.98 -5.50
C TYR A 159 -5.32 8.98 -6.19
N SER A 160 -6.37 9.47 -5.52
CA SER A 160 -7.71 9.56 -6.10
C SER A 160 -7.74 10.42 -7.38
N ARG A 161 -7.04 11.56 -7.37
CA ARG A 161 -6.97 12.49 -8.51
C ARG A 161 -6.35 11.89 -9.76
N MET A 162 -5.35 11.02 -9.60
CA MET A 162 -4.77 10.30 -10.73
C MET A 162 -5.83 9.43 -11.43
N PHE A 163 -6.57 8.64 -10.65
CA PHE A 163 -7.56 7.69 -11.18
C PHE A 163 -8.83 8.36 -11.74
N ILE A 164 -9.11 9.62 -11.42
CA ILE A 164 -10.19 10.41 -12.05
C ILE A 164 -9.70 11.28 -13.22
N GLY A 165 -8.42 11.16 -13.61
CA GLY A 165 -7.83 11.83 -14.77
C GLY A 165 -7.51 13.32 -14.59
N GLN A 166 -7.32 13.80 -13.34
CA GLN A 166 -6.91 15.18 -13.05
C GLN A 166 -5.40 15.39 -13.19
N TYR A 167 -4.85 15.14 -14.38
CA TYR A 167 -3.39 15.19 -14.59
C TYR A 167 -2.80 16.60 -14.47
N ASN A 168 -3.62 17.66 -14.59
CA ASN A 168 -3.20 19.02 -14.22
C ASN A 168 -2.77 19.12 -12.74
N MET A 169 -3.31 18.29 -11.85
CA MET A 169 -2.87 18.29 -10.44
C MET A 169 -1.48 17.68 -10.27
N ILE A 170 -1.12 16.70 -11.11
CA ILE A 170 0.24 16.13 -11.11
C ILE A 170 1.24 17.23 -11.46
N ASP A 171 1.02 17.92 -12.59
CA ASP A 171 1.90 19.02 -13.04
C ASP A 171 1.94 20.17 -12.02
N ARG A 172 0.81 20.54 -11.43
CA ARG A 172 0.73 21.56 -10.37
C ARG A 172 1.53 21.15 -9.13
N ASN A 173 1.44 19.90 -8.69
CA ASN A 173 2.18 19.44 -7.52
C ASN A 173 3.68 19.42 -7.79
N LEU A 174 4.12 18.95 -8.96
CA LEU A 174 5.52 19.03 -9.39
C LEU A 174 6.04 20.47 -9.40
N CYS A 175 5.23 21.40 -9.93
CA CYS A 175 5.56 22.83 -9.96
C CYS A 175 5.87 23.39 -8.55
N MET A 176 5.17 22.91 -7.52
CA MET A 176 5.41 23.35 -6.15
C MET A 176 6.73 22.81 -5.58
N LEU A 177 7.18 21.64 -6.04
CA LEU A 177 8.38 20.94 -5.56
C LEU A 177 9.68 21.45 -6.21
N ILE A 178 9.60 21.98 -7.42
CA ILE A 178 10.77 22.37 -8.22
C ILE A 178 11.26 23.77 -7.83
N ASN A 179 12.59 23.94 -7.76
CA ASN A 179 13.25 25.21 -7.44
C ASN A 179 13.18 26.18 -8.61
N ASP A 180 13.46 25.68 -9.82
CA ASP A 180 13.43 26.49 -11.04
C ASP A 180 12.02 26.57 -11.63
N TYR A 181 11.17 27.37 -10.97
CA TYR A 181 9.80 27.63 -11.40
C TYR A 181 9.74 28.20 -12.83
N TYR A 182 10.74 28.97 -13.24
CA TYR A 182 10.76 29.57 -14.57
C TYR A 182 11.04 28.52 -15.65
N GLU A 183 12.07 27.69 -15.46
CA GLU A 183 12.38 26.58 -16.37
C GLU A 183 11.24 25.57 -16.42
N PHE A 184 10.64 25.24 -15.27
CA PHE A 184 9.48 24.37 -15.22
C PHE A 184 8.33 24.93 -16.07
N ASN A 185 7.96 26.20 -15.91
CA ASN A 185 6.84 26.76 -16.67
C ASN A 185 7.16 27.02 -18.14
N TYR A 186 8.43 27.20 -18.52
CA TYR A 186 8.81 27.34 -19.92
C TYR A 186 8.40 26.13 -20.77
N LEU A 187 8.44 24.92 -20.18
CA LEU A 187 8.06 23.66 -20.83
C LEU A 187 6.63 23.21 -20.51
N GLU A 188 5.82 24.05 -19.82
CA GLU A 188 4.45 23.70 -19.42
C GLU A 188 3.60 23.28 -20.61
N PHE A 189 3.62 24.05 -21.70
CA PHE A 189 2.83 23.76 -22.89
C PHE A 189 3.10 22.34 -23.41
N THR A 190 4.37 21.95 -23.52
CA THR A 190 4.78 20.62 -24.00
C THR A 190 4.33 19.53 -23.04
N ARG A 191 4.59 19.68 -21.73
CA ARG A 191 4.16 18.69 -20.72
C ARG A 191 2.65 18.50 -20.71
N ARG A 192 1.87 19.58 -20.80
CA ARG A 192 0.40 19.50 -20.88
C ARG A 192 -0.09 18.75 -22.11
N HIS A 193 0.54 18.91 -23.27
CA HIS A 193 0.15 18.14 -24.46
C HIS A 193 0.45 16.65 -24.29
N LEU A 194 1.61 16.31 -23.71
CA LEU A 194 1.98 14.94 -23.43
C LEU A 194 1.05 14.29 -22.38
N TYR A 195 0.74 14.99 -21.28
CA TYR A 195 -0.26 14.52 -20.32
C TYR A 195 -1.64 14.31 -20.96
N THR A 196 -2.04 15.20 -21.87
CA THR A 196 -3.31 15.07 -22.60
C THR A 196 -3.31 13.83 -23.47
N ALA A 197 -2.21 13.56 -24.18
CA ALA A 197 -2.06 12.35 -24.98
C ALA A 197 -2.11 11.09 -24.12
N ALA A 198 -1.34 11.04 -23.03
CA ALA A 198 -1.35 9.91 -22.08
C ALA A 198 -2.77 9.67 -21.52
N ARG A 199 -3.46 10.72 -21.07
CA ARG A 199 -4.82 10.62 -20.55
C ARG A 199 -5.80 10.14 -21.62
N SER A 200 -5.70 10.64 -22.83
CA SER A 200 -6.58 10.24 -23.93
C SER A 200 -6.45 8.76 -24.28
N ILE A 201 -5.26 8.18 -24.12
CA ILE A 201 -5.03 6.74 -24.30
C ILE A 201 -5.66 5.94 -23.16
N LEU A 202 -5.46 6.38 -21.92
CA LEU A 202 -5.90 5.66 -20.71
C LEU A 202 -7.41 5.72 -20.50
N PHE A 203 -8.02 6.83 -20.89
CA PHE A 203 -9.44 7.11 -20.70
C PHE A 203 -10.21 7.13 -22.03
N LYS A 204 -9.69 6.46 -23.07
CA LYS A 204 -10.21 6.50 -24.45
C LYS A 204 -11.71 6.19 -24.58
N ASP A 205 -12.25 5.40 -23.66
CA ASP A 205 -13.63 4.94 -23.66
C ASP A 205 -14.55 5.80 -22.75
N THR A 206 -14.08 6.97 -22.32
CA THR A 206 -14.80 7.89 -21.44
C THR A 206 -14.73 9.33 -21.98
N ASP A 207 -15.67 10.18 -21.55
CA ASP A 207 -15.77 11.56 -22.06
C ASP A 207 -14.54 12.42 -21.73
N ILE A 208 -13.80 12.11 -20.66
CA ILE A 208 -12.63 12.90 -20.21
C ILE A 208 -11.47 12.88 -21.23
N ALA A 209 -11.42 11.90 -22.14
CA ALA A 209 -10.43 11.86 -23.21
C ALA A 209 -10.50 13.12 -24.10
N ASN A 210 -11.67 13.75 -24.20
CA ASN A 210 -11.89 14.94 -25.02
C ASN A 210 -11.87 16.25 -24.21
N TRP A 211 -11.61 16.20 -22.91
CA TRP A 211 -11.66 17.39 -22.05
C TRP A 211 -10.28 18.03 -21.91
N GLU A 212 -10.23 19.23 -21.34
CA GLU A 212 -8.98 19.85 -20.90
C GLU A 212 -8.41 19.13 -19.66
N LEU A 213 -7.11 19.30 -19.38
CA LEU A 213 -6.42 18.61 -18.27
C LEU A 213 -6.96 18.95 -16.87
N ASN A 214 -7.70 20.05 -16.73
CA ASN A 214 -8.40 20.44 -15.50
C ASN A 214 -9.68 19.62 -15.25
N GLY A 215 -10.22 18.98 -16.28
CA GLY A 215 -11.42 18.14 -16.20
C GLY A 215 -11.18 16.85 -15.42
N SER A 216 -12.25 16.28 -14.87
CA SER A 216 -12.23 15.00 -14.15
C SER A 216 -13.53 14.24 -14.33
N LEU A 217 -13.48 12.91 -14.29
CA LEU A 217 -14.69 12.08 -14.33
C LEU A 217 -15.62 12.38 -13.14
N GLY A 218 -15.09 12.93 -12.05
CA GLY A 218 -15.80 13.12 -10.78
C GLY A 218 -15.91 11.81 -10.01
N ILE A 219 -15.83 11.88 -8.68
CA ILE A 219 -15.71 10.67 -7.86
C ILE A 219 -16.94 9.75 -7.94
N PHE A 220 -18.12 10.31 -8.15
CA PHE A 220 -19.38 9.57 -8.27
C PHE A 220 -19.68 9.06 -9.69
N SER A 221 -18.82 9.32 -10.68
CA SER A 221 -19.04 8.77 -12.02
C SER A 221 -18.96 7.25 -12.00
N LYS A 222 -19.82 6.62 -12.82
CA LYS A 222 -19.79 5.17 -13.06
C LYS A 222 -18.47 4.71 -13.70
N ASP A 223 -17.80 5.61 -14.43
CA ASP A 223 -16.58 5.33 -15.19
C ASP A 223 -15.31 5.59 -14.36
N THR A 224 -15.45 6.13 -13.14
CA THR A 224 -14.33 6.33 -12.22
C THR A 224 -13.85 4.99 -11.64
N ASP A 225 -12.54 4.77 -11.70
CA ASP A 225 -11.88 3.58 -11.14
C ASP A 225 -12.19 3.44 -9.64
N ILE A 226 -12.48 2.20 -9.22
CA ILE A 226 -12.84 1.88 -7.84
C ILE A 226 -11.74 2.25 -6.83
N ARG A 227 -10.47 2.22 -7.25
CA ARG A 227 -9.32 2.66 -6.45
C ARG A 227 -9.46 4.13 -6.05
N ALA A 228 -9.88 4.98 -6.99
CA ALA A 228 -10.10 6.40 -6.74
C ALA A 228 -11.16 6.63 -5.67
N LYS A 229 -12.29 5.93 -5.82
CA LYS A 229 -13.45 6.02 -4.94
C LYS A 229 -13.11 5.56 -3.53
N ASN A 230 -12.47 4.41 -3.41
CA ASN A 230 -12.03 3.87 -2.14
C ASN A 230 -11.04 4.80 -1.43
N ALA A 231 -10.07 5.37 -2.15
CA ALA A 231 -9.14 6.33 -1.57
C ALA A 231 -9.83 7.60 -1.08
N TYR A 232 -10.77 8.13 -1.88
CA TYR A 232 -11.55 9.30 -1.53
C TYR A 232 -12.43 9.07 -0.30
N ASP A 233 -13.11 7.93 -0.22
CA ASP A 233 -13.96 7.59 0.92
C ASP A 233 -13.12 7.55 2.22
N ILE A 234 -11.96 6.89 2.21
CA ILE A 234 -11.03 6.85 3.36
C ILE A 234 -10.55 8.26 3.72
N GLN A 235 -10.15 9.05 2.71
CA GLN A 235 -9.73 10.44 2.88
C GLN A 235 -10.82 11.28 3.56
N GLN A 236 -12.09 11.12 3.16
CA GLN A 236 -13.20 11.85 3.75
C GLN A 236 -13.36 11.54 5.23
N TYR A 237 -13.31 10.27 5.63
CA TYR A 237 -13.43 9.89 7.05
C TYR A 237 -12.32 10.47 7.91
N LEU A 238 -11.06 10.37 7.48
CA LEU A 238 -9.92 10.96 8.19
C LEU A 238 -10.09 12.49 8.31
N ARG A 239 -10.41 13.15 7.20
CA ARG A 239 -10.57 14.60 7.14
C ARG A 239 -11.72 15.09 8.01
N TYR A 240 -12.88 14.42 7.94
CA TYR A 240 -14.08 14.82 8.68
C TYR A 240 -13.89 14.60 10.17
N SER A 241 -13.36 13.44 10.59
CA SER A 241 -13.07 13.17 11.99
C SER A 241 -12.15 14.24 12.59
N ALA A 242 -11.03 14.55 11.91
CA ALA A 242 -10.11 15.58 12.38
C ALA A 242 -10.73 17.00 12.33
N ALA A 243 -11.53 17.33 11.31
CA ALA A 243 -12.17 18.64 11.19
C ALA A 243 -13.24 18.88 12.26
N TRP A 244 -14.08 17.88 12.53
CA TRP A 244 -15.12 17.92 13.57
C TRP A 244 -14.50 18.03 14.96
N CYS A 245 -13.37 17.36 15.20
CA CYS A 245 -12.64 17.48 16.46
C CYS A 245 -12.06 18.88 16.68
N ARG A 246 -11.51 19.52 15.64
CA ARG A 246 -10.94 20.88 15.74
C ARG A 246 -11.99 21.98 15.88
N ASN A 247 -13.17 21.78 15.32
CA ASN A 247 -14.21 22.81 15.24
C ASN A 247 -15.58 22.19 15.58
N PRO A 248 -15.79 21.73 16.83
CA PRO A 248 -17.00 21.01 17.22
C PRO A 248 -18.27 21.88 17.14
N GLU A 249 -18.13 23.20 17.29
CA GLU A 249 -19.19 24.19 17.09
C GLU A 249 -19.53 24.47 15.62
N GLY A 250 -18.69 24.01 14.68
CA GLY A 250 -18.87 24.16 13.25
C GLY A 250 -18.21 25.39 12.64
N GLY A 251 -18.56 25.65 11.38
CA GLY A 251 -18.00 26.75 10.60
C GLY A 251 -18.33 26.60 9.12
N HIS A 252 -18.10 27.67 8.35
CA HIS A 252 -18.31 27.65 6.89
C HIS A 252 -17.38 26.66 6.15
N THR A 253 -16.35 26.15 6.84
CA THR A 253 -15.39 25.17 6.35
C THR A 253 -15.64 23.74 6.85
N VAL A 254 -16.66 23.51 7.68
CA VAL A 254 -16.91 22.22 8.36
C VAL A 254 -18.29 21.68 8.00
N ASP A 255 -18.32 20.52 7.35
CA ASP A 255 -19.56 19.80 7.01
C ASP A 255 -19.74 18.61 7.95
N PHE A 256 -20.77 18.63 8.79
CA PHE A 256 -21.08 17.54 9.73
C PHE A 256 -21.96 16.45 9.14
N ARG A 257 -22.29 16.53 7.85
CA ARG A 257 -22.96 15.41 7.20
C ARG A 257 -22.01 14.23 7.13
N PRO A 258 -22.52 12.99 7.30
CA PRO A 258 -21.71 11.80 7.06
C PRO A 258 -21.02 11.85 5.70
N PRO A 259 -19.78 11.34 5.59
CA PRO A 259 -19.11 11.18 4.30
C PRO A 259 -20.03 10.54 3.25
N LEU A 260 -19.99 11.08 2.04
CA LEU A 260 -20.73 10.52 0.92
C LEU A 260 -19.85 9.47 0.25
N LEU A 261 -20.23 8.20 0.44
CA LEU A 261 -19.45 7.08 -0.04
C LEU A 261 -19.73 6.80 -1.51
N SER A 262 -18.66 6.45 -2.22
CA SER A 262 -18.67 6.14 -3.65
C SER A 262 -18.02 4.79 -3.95
N GLY A 263 -17.14 4.34 -3.07
CA GLY A 263 -16.41 3.09 -3.15
C GLY A 263 -17.20 1.90 -2.65
N ASN A 264 -16.50 0.76 -2.52
CA ASN A 264 -17.11 -0.52 -2.14
C ASN A 264 -16.45 -1.18 -0.91
N LEU A 265 -15.54 -0.48 -0.22
CA LEU A 265 -14.90 -1.00 0.99
C LEU A 265 -15.72 -0.75 2.27
N GLY A 266 -16.81 0.00 2.16
CA GLY A 266 -17.65 0.41 3.28
C GLY A 266 -17.04 1.51 4.12
N GLU A 267 -17.65 1.77 5.26
CA GLU A 267 -17.27 2.86 6.17
C GLU A 267 -15.89 2.63 6.79
N THR A 268 -15.16 3.72 7.02
CA THR A 268 -13.97 3.74 7.86
C THR A 268 -14.34 4.34 9.21
N ASN A 269 -14.27 3.56 10.28
CA ASN A 269 -14.56 4.09 11.61
C ASN A 269 -13.38 4.95 12.06
N CYS A 270 -13.59 6.26 12.14
CA CYS A 270 -12.62 7.20 12.66
C CYS A 270 -13.19 7.91 13.89
N SER A 271 -12.33 8.14 14.87
CA SER A 271 -12.58 9.03 16.00
C SER A 271 -11.37 9.90 16.23
N SER A 272 -11.58 11.15 16.61
CA SER A 272 -10.48 12.08 16.89
C SER A 272 -10.69 12.78 18.23
N GLU A 273 -9.58 12.99 18.94
CA GLU A 273 -9.55 13.73 20.20
C GLU A 273 -8.36 14.69 20.25
N ILE A 274 -8.43 15.68 21.13
CA ILE A 274 -7.33 16.64 21.35
C ILE A 274 -6.53 16.20 22.57
N ILE A 275 -5.27 15.84 22.36
CA ILE A 275 -4.32 15.48 23.43
C ILE A 275 -3.19 16.51 23.41
N ASP A 276 -2.97 17.20 24.53
CA ASP A 276 -1.94 18.24 24.68
C ASP A 276 -1.94 19.31 23.56
N GLY A 277 -3.13 19.63 23.04
CA GLY A 277 -3.33 20.63 21.99
C GLY A 277 -3.10 20.12 20.56
N ALA A 278 -2.77 18.84 20.36
CA ALA A 278 -2.69 18.19 19.05
C ALA A 278 -3.90 17.28 18.81
N VAL A 279 -4.37 17.17 17.57
CA VAL A 279 -5.42 16.20 17.24
C VAL A 279 -4.80 14.83 16.99
N ILE A 280 -5.31 13.84 17.70
CA ILE A 280 -5.01 12.43 17.49
C ILE A 280 -6.25 11.81 16.85
N THR A 281 -6.07 11.10 15.74
CA THR A 281 -7.14 10.44 15.00
C THR A 281 -6.91 8.94 15.00
N ASN A 282 -7.80 8.20 15.64
CA ASN A 282 -7.82 6.74 15.60
C ASN A 282 -8.70 6.30 14.44
N ALA A 283 -8.18 5.46 13.55
CA ALA A 283 -8.90 4.92 12.41
C ALA A 283 -8.83 3.39 12.40
N MET A 284 -10.00 2.74 12.39
CA MET A 284 -10.12 1.30 12.24
C MET A 284 -10.09 0.95 10.75
N LEU A 285 -8.93 0.51 10.25
CA LEU A 285 -8.74 0.16 8.84
C LEU A 285 -8.80 -1.36 8.64
N LYS A 286 -9.58 -1.79 7.65
CA LYS A 286 -9.58 -3.18 7.16
C LYS A 286 -8.47 -3.35 6.12
N GLY A 287 -7.92 -4.55 5.95
CA GLY A 287 -6.73 -4.71 5.08
C GLY A 287 -6.86 -4.23 3.63
N LYS A 288 -8.05 -4.21 3.00
CA LYS A 288 -8.21 -3.53 1.69
C LYS A 288 -8.06 -2.01 1.78
N GLN A 289 -8.53 -1.40 2.87
CA GLN A 289 -8.35 0.03 3.13
C GLN A 289 -6.87 0.31 3.45
N VAL A 290 -6.21 -0.55 4.25
CA VAL A 290 -4.76 -0.47 4.52
C VAL A 290 -3.97 -0.49 3.20
N LYS A 291 -4.27 -1.42 2.29
CA LYS A 291 -3.62 -1.49 0.97
C LYS A 291 -3.74 -0.18 0.19
N ILE A 292 -4.93 0.43 0.16
CA ILE A 292 -5.14 1.71 -0.51
C ILE A 292 -4.32 2.83 0.13
N VAL A 293 -4.27 2.91 1.46
CA VAL A 293 -3.48 3.93 2.17
C VAL A 293 -1.98 3.76 1.89
N LEU A 294 -1.46 2.53 1.98
CA LEU A 294 -0.05 2.23 1.67
C LEU A 294 0.31 2.58 0.22
N GLN A 295 -0.52 2.17 -0.75
CA GLN A 295 -0.32 2.50 -2.16
C GLN A 295 -0.35 4.02 -2.41
N ALA A 296 -1.29 4.73 -1.79
CA ALA A 296 -1.37 6.18 -1.90
C ALA A 296 -0.10 6.85 -1.35
N ILE A 297 0.40 6.42 -0.20
CA ILE A 297 1.65 6.93 0.39
C ILE A 297 2.84 6.63 -0.52
N LYS A 298 2.98 5.40 -1.04
CA LYS A 298 4.05 4.99 -1.96
C LYS A 298 4.07 5.90 -3.21
N ILE A 299 2.93 6.07 -3.86
CA ILE A 299 2.79 6.94 -5.05
C ILE A 299 3.09 8.40 -4.72
N TYR A 300 2.70 8.88 -3.53
CA TYR A 300 2.99 10.25 -3.14
C TYR A 300 4.48 10.47 -2.84
N ILE A 301 5.18 9.47 -2.27
CA ILE A 301 6.65 9.49 -2.13
C ILE A 301 7.31 9.54 -3.52
N MET A 302 6.86 8.71 -4.47
CA MET A 302 7.36 8.75 -5.85
C MET A 302 7.18 10.15 -6.49
N LEU A 303 6.05 10.81 -6.24
CA LEU A 303 5.80 12.17 -6.72
C LEU A 303 6.81 13.17 -6.15
N LEU A 304 7.08 13.07 -4.85
CA LEU A 304 8.07 13.92 -4.19
C LEU A 304 9.47 13.72 -4.79
N ASN A 305 9.78 12.52 -5.28
CA ASN A 305 11.03 12.19 -5.95
C ASN A 305 11.01 12.42 -7.48
N ILE A 306 9.91 12.94 -8.04
CA ILE A 306 9.71 13.13 -9.49
C ILE A 306 9.85 11.80 -10.26
N ASP A 307 9.50 10.67 -9.64
CA ASP A 307 9.44 9.35 -10.27
C ASP A 307 8.07 9.15 -10.94
N LEU A 308 7.83 9.87 -12.04
CA LEU A 308 6.57 9.79 -12.78
C LEU A 308 6.41 8.45 -13.49
N VAL A 309 7.51 7.89 -14.00
CA VAL A 309 7.50 6.56 -14.61
C VAL A 309 7.09 5.51 -13.58
N GLY A 310 7.65 5.52 -12.37
CA GLY A 310 7.26 4.64 -11.27
C GLY A 310 5.78 4.78 -10.91
N ILE A 311 5.28 6.02 -10.77
CA ILE A 311 3.86 6.27 -10.52
C ILE A 311 2.97 5.63 -11.59
N PHE A 312 3.31 5.80 -12.87
CA PHE A 312 2.47 5.30 -13.95
C PHE A 312 2.61 3.80 -14.16
N ASN A 313 3.72 3.17 -13.80
CA ASN A 313 3.83 1.71 -13.77
C ASN A 313 2.89 1.08 -12.72
N GLU A 314 2.63 1.75 -11.59
CA GLU A 314 1.62 1.32 -10.61
C GLU A 314 0.18 1.56 -11.12
N TYR A 315 0.02 2.40 -12.15
CA TYR A 315 -1.26 2.81 -12.70
C TYR A 315 -1.70 1.97 -13.91
N THR A 316 -0.77 1.65 -14.82
CA THR A 316 -1.07 1.07 -16.14
C THR A 316 0.12 0.30 -16.74
N ASP A 317 -0.17 -0.79 -17.44
CA ASP A 317 0.81 -1.55 -18.24
C ASP A 317 0.97 -1.02 -19.69
N ASN A 318 0.31 0.10 -20.03
CA ASN A 318 0.34 0.62 -21.39
C ASN A 318 1.71 1.23 -21.72
N LYS A 319 2.54 0.48 -22.45
CA LYS A 319 3.91 0.89 -22.82
C LYS A 319 4.00 2.27 -23.48
N LEU A 320 3.06 2.62 -24.34
CA LEU A 320 3.06 3.93 -25.01
C LEU A 320 2.81 5.06 -24.00
N VAL A 321 1.93 4.84 -23.03
CA VAL A 321 1.72 5.79 -21.94
C VAL A 321 3.00 5.94 -21.12
N ILE A 322 3.64 4.83 -20.74
CA ILE A 322 4.91 4.88 -19.99
C ILE A 322 6.00 5.65 -20.76
N GLU A 323 6.12 5.45 -22.07
CA GLU A 323 7.03 6.21 -22.92
C GLU A 323 6.72 7.71 -22.92
N ILE A 324 5.44 8.09 -23.04
CA ILE A 324 5.02 9.51 -22.97
C ILE A 324 5.36 10.10 -21.61
N ILE A 325 5.09 9.38 -20.52
CA ILE A 325 5.39 9.84 -19.16
C ILE A 325 6.89 10.00 -18.94
N SER A 326 7.72 9.09 -19.47
CA SER A 326 9.18 9.23 -19.44
C SER A 326 9.66 10.50 -20.14
N LEU A 327 9.00 10.90 -21.24
CA LEU A 327 9.30 12.18 -21.88
C LEU A 327 8.92 13.37 -20.99
N ILE A 328 7.77 13.31 -20.31
CA ILE A 328 7.34 14.37 -19.37
C ILE A 328 8.33 14.51 -18.22
N GLU A 329 8.76 13.40 -17.62
CA GLU A 329 9.73 13.39 -16.53
C GLU A 329 11.06 14.03 -16.93
N LYS A 330 11.54 13.78 -18.15
CA LYS A 330 12.74 14.43 -18.71
C LYS A 330 12.58 15.93 -18.93
N LEU A 331 11.35 16.44 -19.01
CA LEU A 331 11.04 17.87 -19.13
C LEU A 331 10.89 18.55 -17.75
N CYS A 332 11.04 17.80 -16.65
CA CYS A 332 11.10 18.37 -15.31
C CYS A 332 12.56 18.76 -14.97
N PRO A 333 12.81 20.01 -14.54
CA PRO A 333 14.10 20.40 -13.99
C PRO A 333 14.53 19.47 -12.85
N GLN A 334 15.80 19.12 -12.82
CA GLN A 334 16.37 18.22 -11.81
C GLN A 334 16.66 18.94 -10.48
N SER A 335 16.61 20.28 -10.45
CA SER A 335 16.84 21.07 -9.24
C SER A 335 15.56 21.18 -8.39
N MET A 336 15.57 20.54 -7.22
CA MET A 336 14.42 20.50 -6.30
C MET A 336 14.61 21.40 -5.07
N LYS A 337 13.51 21.84 -4.45
CA LYS A 337 13.52 22.51 -3.13
C LYS A 337 13.90 21.52 -2.03
N ASP A 338 15.20 21.37 -1.77
CA ASP A 338 15.75 20.21 -1.04
C ASP A 338 15.27 20.05 0.42
N ASP A 339 15.25 21.11 1.24
CA ASP A 339 15.11 20.90 2.70
C ASP A 339 13.71 20.43 3.15
N ASN A 340 12.64 20.93 2.52
CA ASN A 340 11.27 20.59 2.90
C ASN A 340 10.78 19.28 2.27
N ARG A 341 11.26 18.94 1.07
CA ARG A 341 10.94 17.68 0.40
C ARG A 341 11.48 16.50 1.19
N ASP A 342 12.77 16.50 1.51
CA ASP A 342 13.41 15.37 2.17
C ASP A 342 12.82 15.09 3.55
N LYS A 343 12.46 16.15 4.27
CA LYS A 343 11.72 16.04 5.53
C LYS A 343 10.37 15.36 5.32
N LYS A 344 9.58 15.79 4.32
CA LYS A 344 8.26 15.22 4.00
C LYS A 344 8.36 13.76 3.54
N VAL A 345 9.36 13.41 2.72
CA VAL A 345 9.63 12.03 2.30
C VAL A 345 9.91 11.14 3.52
N LYS A 346 10.80 11.57 4.42
CA LYS A 346 11.10 10.82 5.65
C LYS A 346 9.88 10.64 6.55
N GLN A 347 9.01 11.65 6.63
CA GLN A 347 7.75 11.55 7.39
C GLN A 347 6.80 10.54 6.76
N LEU A 348 6.63 10.57 5.45
CA LEU A 348 5.79 9.61 4.73
C LEU A 348 6.35 8.18 4.81
N GLN A 349 7.67 8.01 4.75
CA GLN A 349 8.31 6.70 4.95
C GLN A 349 8.04 6.15 6.35
N LYS A 350 8.18 6.98 7.39
CA LYS A 350 7.83 6.59 8.76
C LYS A 350 6.35 6.23 8.90
N LEU A 351 5.46 6.99 8.26
CA LEU A 351 4.04 6.68 8.25
C LEU A 351 3.76 5.37 7.51
N TYR A 352 4.41 5.14 6.38
CA TYR A 352 4.31 3.90 5.61
C TYR A 352 4.73 2.70 6.46
N GLU A 353 5.91 2.76 7.08
CA GLU A 353 6.42 1.73 7.99
C GLU A 353 5.49 1.53 9.19
N LYS A 354 5.00 2.63 9.79
CA LYS A 354 4.04 2.58 10.89
C LYS A 354 2.78 1.81 10.48
N ILE A 355 2.21 2.08 9.32
CA ILE A 355 1.00 1.38 8.87
C ILE A 355 1.30 -0.07 8.45
N LEU A 356 2.48 -0.31 7.88
CA LEU A 356 2.91 -1.63 7.43
C LEU A 356 3.18 -2.59 8.60
N TYR A 357 3.65 -2.08 9.74
CA TYR A 357 4.14 -2.87 10.88
C TYR A 357 3.37 -2.65 12.21
N ALA A 358 2.35 -1.80 12.27
CA ALA A 358 1.51 -1.56 13.45
C ALA A 358 0.25 -2.37 13.44
#